data_AF-W2UR48-F1
#
_entry.id   AF-W2UR48-F1
#
_cell.length_a   1.000
_cell.length_b   1.000
_cell.length_c   1.000
_cell.angle_alpha   90.00
_cell.angle_beta   90.00
_cell.angle_gamma   90.00
#
_symmetry.space_group_name_H-M   'P 1'
#
loop_
_entity.id
_entity.type
_entity.pdbx_description
1 polymer ?
#
loop_
_entity_poly.entity_id
_entity_poly.type
_entity_poly.pdbx_seq_one_letter_code
_entity_poly.pdbx_strand_id
1 'polypeptide(L)'
;MKNLFKYFICILFVSCSNNEGDYTDNPEHKASRSIITNETKSLYTSIKADYLKQVDRPLSTAQRSALIHKLSDKYGLNTYTNTGISLRISYEDITRQELRQLIENSDLSTAAKNSLSNFANTILMVQYQPDPELYDYLIQYQYNVLTDNQFNSYDIQVLNTTSDMAMLTTYGDDEEREDEDWDIAVGHIASWINSALESNEEAALETLIQQLK
;
A
#
# COMPACT_ATOMS: atom_id res chain seq x y z
N MET A 1 12.07 -58.24 -26.66
CA MET A 1 11.29 -58.46 -25.42
C MET A 1 12.25 -58.46 -24.24
N LYS A 2 12.03 -57.55 -23.26
CA LYS A 2 12.56 -57.56 -21.88
C LYS A 2 14.09 -57.30 -21.79
N ASN A 3 14.62 -56.25 -21.15
CA ASN A 3 14.19 -55.54 -19.96
C ASN A 3 14.62 -54.06 -20.00
N LEU A 4 13.63 -53.19 -19.75
CA LEU A 4 13.80 -51.84 -19.24
C LEU A 4 14.30 -51.87 -17.79
N PHE A 5 14.80 -50.71 -17.35
CA PHE A 5 15.21 -50.33 -15.99
C PHE A 5 16.60 -50.81 -15.55
N LYS A 6 17.53 -49.85 -15.46
CA LYS A 6 18.22 -49.50 -14.19
C LYS A 6 19.16 -48.29 -14.37
N TYR A 7 18.81 -47.21 -13.64
CA TYR A 7 19.67 -46.09 -13.17
C TYR A 7 20.25 -45.16 -14.26
N PHE A 8 19.57 -44.08 -14.65
CA PHE A 8 19.45 -42.80 -13.92
C PHE A 8 20.78 -42.33 -13.33
N ILE A 9 21.67 -41.88 -14.23
CA ILE A 9 22.89 -41.16 -13.91
C ILE A 9 22.59 -39.66 -13.90
N CYS A 10 23.00 -39.02 -12.81
CA CYS A 10 22.88 -37.62 -12.48
C CYS A 10 23.21 -36.68 -13.64
N ILE A 11 22.22 -35.89 -14.06
CA ILE A 11 22.46 -34.60 -14.67
C ILE A 11 22.06 -33.55 -13.63
N LEU A 12 23.07 -33.10 -12.89
CA LEU A 12 23.03 -31.83 -12.17
C LEU A 12 23.06 -30.71 -13.22
N PHE A 13 21.89 -30.32 -13.72
CA PHE A 13 21.68 -28.94 -14.12
C PHE A 13 21.04 -28.22 -12.94
N VAL A 14 21.88 -27.92 -11.94
CA VAL A 14 21.69 -26.70 -11.16
C VAL A 14 21.96 -25.56 -12.15
N SER A 15 20.92 -25.17 -12.89
CA SER A 15 20.90 -23.83 -13.44
C SER A 15 20.48 -22.96 -12.27
N CYS A 16 21.46 -22.40 -11.57
CA CYS A 16 21.25 -21.12 -10.89
C CYS A 16 20.85 -20.15 -12.01
N SER A 17 19.55 -20.03 -12.25
CA SER A 17 19.01 -18.80 -12.81
C SER A 17 19.20 -17.78 -11.72
N ASN A 18 20.30 -17.02 -11.82
CA ASN A 18 20.37 -15.71 -11.20
C ASN A 18 19.34 -14.85 -11.95
N ASN A 19 18.06 -15.02 -11.63
CA ASN A 19 17.06 -14.00 -11.90
C ASN A 19 17.19 -12.92 -10.82
N GLU A 20 18.35 -12.26 -10.81
CA GLU A 20 18.36 -10.81 -10.58
C GLU A 20 17.82 -10.19 -11.87
N GLY A 21 16.52 -10.41 -12.10
CA GLY A 21 15.79 -9.61 -13.07
C GLY A 21 15.70 -8.23 -12.45
N ASP A 22 16.63 -7.36 -12.83
CA ASP A 22 16.51 -5.94 -12.54
C ASP A 22 15.25 -5.41 -13.27
N TYR A 23 14.12 -5.43 -12.57
CA TYR A 23 12.81 -4.95 -13.01
C TYR A 23 12.80 -3.42 -13.25
N THR A 24 13.94 -2.74 -13.19
CA THR A 24 14.03 -1.27 -13.35
C THR A 24 14.19 -0.80 -14.81
N ASP A 25 14.40 -1.70 -15.77
CA ASP A 25 14.80 -1.33 -17.14
C ASP A 25 13.68 -1.37 -18.20
N ASN A 26 12.40 -1.40 -17.79
CA ASN A 26 11.31 -1.05 -18.71
C ASN A 26 11.24 0.49 -18.85
N PRO A 27 11.44 1.06 -20.04
CA PRO A 27 11.37 2.50 -20.26
C PRO A 27 10.00 3.11 -19.89
N GLU A 28 8.90 2.36 -19.99
CA GLU A 28 7.57 2.80 -19.52
C GLU A 28 7.50 2.88 -18.00
N HIS A 29 8.07 1.92 -17.26
CA HIS A 29 8.16 1.99 -15.79
C HIS A 29 9.10 3.10 -15.33
N LYS A 30 10.18 3.38 -16.07
CA LYS A 30 11.14 4.46 -15.75
C LYS A 30 10.55 5.84 -16.00
N ALA A 31 9.79 6.01 -17.07
CA ALA A 31 9.03 7.22 -17.37
C ALA A 31 7.87 7.42 -16.38
N SER A 32 7.17 6.35 -16.00
CA SER A 32 6.13 6.42 -14.97
C SER A 32 6.71 6.85 -13.62
N ARG A 33 7.82 6.25 -13.19
CA ARG A 33 8.50 6.62 -11.92
C ARG A 33 9.01 8.07 -11.88
N SER A 34 9.41 8.66 -13.00
CA SER A 34 9.94 10.05 -13.01
C SER A 34 8.84 11.11 -12.92
N ILE A 35 7.60 10.77 -13.30
CA ILE A 35 6.42 11.64 -13.19
C ILE A 35 5.81 11.55 -11.79
N ILE A 36 5.95 10.41 -11.12
CA ILE A 36 5.38 10.12 -9.81
C ILE A 36 6.27 10.70 -8.70
N THR A 37 6.11 11.98 -8.37
CA THR A 37 6.58 12.54 -7.09
C THR A 37 5.45 12.44 -6.06
N ASN A 38 5.56 11.47 -5.14
CA ASN A 38 4.50 11.17 -4.19
C ASN A 38 4.69 11.92 -2.88
N GLU A 39 3.88 12.96 -2.67
CA GLU A 39 3.81 13.72 -1.42
C GLU A 39 3.56 12.80 -0.22
N THR A 40 2.65 11.83 -0.36
CA THR A 40 2.36 10.80 0.65
C THR A 40 3.58 9.97 1.02
N LYS A 41 4.40 9.55 0.05
CA LYS A 41 5.66 8.82 0.33
C LYS A 41 6.68 9.68 1.08
N SER A 42 6.79 10.96 0.73
CA SER A 42 7.68 11.91 1.42
C SER A 42 7.23 12.15 2.86
N LEU A 43 5.93 12.34 3.07
CA LEU A 43 5.31 12.47 4.39
C LEU A 43 5.51 11.22 5.22
N TYR A 44 5.24 10.04 4.66
CA TYR A 44 5.45 8.74 5.32
C TYR A 44 6.90 8.59 5.76
N THR A 45 7.86 8.86 4.87
CA THR A 45 9.30 8.78 5.18
C THR A 45 9.66 9.71 6.34
N SER A 46 9.11 10.93 6.35
CA SER A 46 9.35 11.93 7.38
C SER A 46 8.75 11.51 8.73
N ILE A 47 7.49 11.06 8.73
CA ILE A 47 6.78 10.58 9.91
C ILE A 47 7.48 9.35 10.50
N LYS A 48 7.86 8.38 9.66
CA LYS A 48 8.60 7.18 10.06
C LYS A 48 9.96 7.54 10.66
N ALA A 49 10.70 8.47 10.07
CA ALA A 49 11.98 8.93 10.63
C ALA A 49 11.80 9.58 12.01
N ASP A 50 10.74 10.36 12.22
CA ASP A 50 10.46 10.96 13.51
C ASP A 50 9.93 9.98 14.55
N TYR A 51 9.19 8.96 14.12
CA TYR A 51 8.83 7.81 14.95
C TYR A 51 10.10 7.09 15.43
N LEU A 52 10.98 6.69 14.51
CA LEU A 52 12.19 5.92 14.82
C LEU A 52 13.16 6.66 15.75
N LYS A 53 13.24 8.00 15.68
CA LYS A 53 14.03 8.82 16.64
C LYS A 53 13.57 8.68 18.10
N GLN A 54 12.32 8.29 18.31
CA GLN A 54 11.70 8.18 19.64
C GLN A 54 11.63 6.73 20.13
N VAL A 55 12.00 5.76 19.30
CA VAL A 55 12.00 4.33 19.62
C VAL A 55 13.44 3.87 19.84
N ASP A 56 13.95 4.05 21.06
CA ASP A 56 15.26 3.53 21.50
C ASP A 56 15.18 2.09 22.02
N ARG A 57 13.96 1.58 22.25
CA ARG A 57 13.63 0.24 22.74
C ARG A 57 12.20 -0.13 22.36
N PRO A 58 11.81 -1.41 22.45
CA PRO A 58 10.43 -1.82 22.22
C PRO A 58 9.44 -1.03 23.10
N LEU A 59 8.46 -0.40 22.45
CA LEU A 59 7.42 0.37 23.12
C LEU A 59 6.24 -0.53 23.52
N SER A 60 5.70 -0.32 24.73
CA SER A 60 4.38 -0.84 25.09
C SER A 60 3.29 -0.21 24.22
N THR A 61 2.11 -0.85 24.15
CA THR A 61 0.95 -0.34 23.40
C THR A 61 0.60 1.10 23.79
N ALA A 62 0.62 1.42 25.10
CA ALA A 62 0.33 2.76 25.60
C ALA A 62 1.39 3.80 25.17
N GLN A 63 2.67 3.43 25.18
CA GLN A 63 3.74 4.33 24.74
C GLN A 63 3.69 4.58 23.24
N ARG A 64 3.39 3.54 22.44
CA ARG A 64 3.21 3.65 21.00
C ARG A 64 2.03 4.56 20.66
N SER A 65 0.90 4.37 21.33
CA SER A 65 -0.28 5.21 21.25
C SER A 65 0.03 6.69 21.56
N ALA A 66 0.75 6.96 22.66
CA ALA A 66 1.15 8.33 23.00
C ALA A 66 2.09 8.96 21.95
N LEU A 67 2.98 8.17 21.35
CA LEU A 67 3.86 8.64 20.28
C LEU A 67 3.09 8.94 19.00
N ILE A 68 2.12 8.11 18.61
CA ILE A 68 1.23 8.37 17.47
C ILE A 68 0.46 9.68 17.66
N HIS A 69 -0.10 9.94 18.85
CA HIS A 69 -0.74 11.22 19.15
C HIS A 69 0.20 12.41 18.97
N LYS A 70 1.42 12.30 19.51
CA LYS A 70 2.43 13.36 19.38
C LYS A 70 2.80 13.64 17.91
N LEU A 71 2.88 12.59 17.09
CA LEU A 71 3.10 12.73 15.66
C LEU A 71 1.89 13.38 14.99
N SER A 72 0.68 12.94 15.28
CA SER A 72 -0.55 13.57 14.78
C SER A 72 -0.59 15.07 15.10
N ASP A 73 -0.29 15.48 16.33
CA ASP A 73 -0.21 16.90 16.72
C ASP A 73 0.83 17.65 15.88
N LYS A 74 2.02 17.05 15.69
CA LYS A 74 3.12 17.65 14.93
C LYS A 74 2.74 17.89 13.47
N TYR A 75 1.99 16.98 12.87
CA TYR A 75 1.56 17.03 11.47
C TYR A 75 0.17 17.66 11.30
N GLY A 76 -0.43 18.21 12.36
CA GLY A 76 -1.70 18.95 12.30
C GLY A 76 -2.95 18.09 12.10
N LEU A 77 -2.89 16.81 12.47
CA LEU A 77 -3.96 15.83 12.29
C LEU A 77 -4.95 15.87 13.48
N ASN A 78 -6.11 16.50 13.29
CA ASN A 78 -7.12 16.70 14.35
C ASN A 78 -8.02 15.47 14.60
N THR A 79 -8.02 14.48 13.71
CA THR A 79 -8.81 13.23 13.80
C THR A 79 -8.37 12.33 14.96
N TYR A 80 -7.06 12.29 15.24
CA TYR A 80 -6.50 11.49 16.32
C TYR A 80 -6.53 12.17 17.70
N THR A 81 -6.69 13.50 17.77
CA THR A 81 -6.67 14.24 19.05
C THR A 81 -8.02 14.25 19.77
N ASN A 82 -9.13 14.08 19.03
CA ASN A 82 -10.49 14.17 19.57
C ASN A 82 -11.20 12.81 19.77
N THR A 83 -10.58 11.71 19.36
CA THR A 83 -11.17 10.36 19.41
C THR A 83 -10.54 9.44 20.46
N GLY A 84 -9.53 9.92 21.20
CA GLY A 84 -8.89 9.17 22.28
C GLY A 84 -8.54 7.74 21.88
N ILE A 85 -7.83 7.54 20.76
CA ILE A 85 -7.54 6.21 20.17
C ILE A 85 -8.68 5.23 20.46
N SER A 86 -9.89 5.55 19.99
CA SER A 86 -10.55 4.52 19.20
C SER A 86 -9.66 4.39 17.99
N LEU A 87 -8.74 3.45 18.07
CA LEU A 87 -8.30 2.73 16.91
C LEU A 87 -9.46 2.75 15.87
N ARG A 88 -9.29 3.42 14.74
CA ARG A 88 -10.00 3.00 13.51
C ARG A 88 -9.43 1.66 13.02
N ILE A 89 -8.84 0.87 13.93
CA ILE A 89 -8.87 -0.60 13.92
C ILE A 89 -10.29 -1.03 14.30
N SER A 90 -11.21 -0.87 13.36
CA SER A 90 -12.26 -1.88 13.13
C SER A 90 -12.64 -1.80 11.65
N TYR A 91 -11.63 -1.63 10.80
CA TYR A 91 -11.78 -2.04 9.41
C TYR A 91 -11.69 -3.57 9.27
N GLU A 92 -11.30 -4.28 10.33
CA GLU A 92 -11.27 -5.75 10.40
C GLU A 92 -12.64 -6.38 10.04
N ASP A 93 -13.74 -5.67 10.34
CA ASP A 93 -15.10 -6.14 10.07
C ASP A 93 -15.80 -5.43 8.91
N ILE A 94 -15.10 -4.54 8.17
CA ILE A 94 -15.75 -3.81 7.08
C ILE A 94 -16.09 -4.77 5.94
N THR A 95 -17.34 -4.73 5.51
CA THR A 95 -17.82 -5.53 4.40
C THR A 95 -17.48 -4.87 3.06
N ARG A 96 -17.45 -5.65 1.98
CA ARG A 96 -17.34 -5.11 0.62
C ARG A 96 -18.47 -4.12 0.29
N GLN A 97 -19.64 -4.28 0.92
CA GLN A 97 -20.76 -3.37 0.72
C GLN A 97 -20.50 -2.01 1.39
N GLU A 98 -19.96 -2.00 2.60
CA GLU A 98 -19.59 -0.76 3.29
C GLU A 98 -18.41 -0.06 2.60
N LEU A 99 -17.42 -0.81 2.09
CA LEU A 99 -16.37 -0.24 1.24
C LEU A 99 -16.95 0.43 -0.01
N ARG A 100 -17.91 -0.21 -0.67
CA ARG A 100 -18.60 0.42 -1.81
C ARG A 100 -19.35 1.68 -1.41
N GLN A 101 -20.04 1.67 -0.27
CA GLN A 101 -20.73 2.85 0.24
C GLN A 101 -19.77 3.99 0.58
N LEU A 102 -18.59 3.69 1.14
CA LEU A 102 -17.54 4.68 1.39
C LEU A 102 -17.16 5.40 0.09
N ILE A 103 -16.91 4.65 -0.99
CA ILE A 103 -16.57 5.21 -2.30
C ILE A 103 -17.77 5.99 -2.89
N GLU A 104 -18.96 5.39 -2.88
CA GLU A 104 -20.18 5.98 -3.46
C GLU A 104 -20.55 7.31 -2.77
N ASN A 105 -20.36 7.41 -1.45
CA ASN A 105 -20.69 8.59 -0.65
C ASN A 105 -19.59 9.66 -0.61
N SER A 106 -18.40 9.40 -1.17
CA SER A 106 -17.32 10.39 -1.23
C SER A 106 -17.65 11.57 -2.15
N ASP A 107 -16.90 12.67 -2.01
CA ASP A 107 -17.00 13.86 -2.87
C ASP A 107 -16.27 13.71 -4.21
N LEU A 108 -15.76 12.51 -4.53
CA LEU A 108 -15.07 12.21 -5.78
C LEU A 108 -16.00 12.36 -6.99
N SER A 109 -15.40 12.65 -8.14
CA SER A 109 -16.12 12.60 -9.41
C SER A 109 -16.63 11.18 -9.72
N THR A 110 -17.63 11.05 -10.59
CA THR A 110 -18.12 9.73 -11.01
C THR A 110 -17.03 8.88 -11.66
N ALA A 111 -16.14 9.51 -12.45
CA ALA A 111 -15.00 8.82 -13.05
C ALA A 111 -14.04 8.29 -11.97
N ALA A 112 -13.71 9.11 -10.98
CA ALA A 112 -12.83 8.73 -9.88
C ALA A 112 -13.44 7.64 -9.00
N LYS A 113 -14.74 7.70 -8.67
CA LYS A 113 -15.45 6.64 -7.94
C LYS A 113 -15.38 5.30 -8.67
N ASN A 114 -15.54 5.31 -9.99
CA ASN A 114 -15.41 4.10 -10.81
C ASN A 114 -13.97 3.58 -10.82
N SER A 115 -12.99 4.46 -11.01
CA SER A 115 -11.56 4.11 -10.96
C SER A 115 -11.18 3.49 -9.62
N LEU A 116 -11.60 4.11 -8.51
CA LEU A 116 -11.30 3.66 -7.16
C LEU A 116 -12.01 2.34 -6.81
N SER A 117 -13.25 2.15 -7.27
CA SER A 117 -13.97 0.88 -7.11
C SER A 117 -13.28 -0.25 -7.88
N ASN A 118 -12.81 0.03 -9.09
CA ASN A 118 -12.06 -0.94 -9.89
C ASN A 118 -10.73 -1.27 -9.21
N PHE A 119 -10.02 -0.26 -8.71
CA PHE A 119 -8.79 -0.44 -7.94
C PHE A 119 -9.00 -1.35 -6.73
N ALA A 120 -10.00 -1.05 -5.89
CA ALA A 120 -10.33 -1.85 -4.72
C ALA A 120 -10.63 -3.32 -5.07
N ASN A 121 -11.40 -3.56 -6.13
CA ASN A 121 -11.70 -4.92 -6.58
C ASN A 121 -10.46 -5.63 -7.13
N THR A 122 -9.65 -4.94 -7.93
CA THR A 122 -8.45 -5.51 -8.54
C THR A 122 -7.43 -5.89 -7.49
N ILE A 123 -7.15 -5.03 -6.51
CA ILE A 123 -6.22 -5.37 -5.42
C ILE A 123 -6.69 -6.60 -4.63
N LEU A 124 -7.99 -6.67 -4.31
CA LEU A 124 -8.56 -7.84 -3.63
C LEU A 124 -8.39 -9.15 -4.42
N MET A 125 -8.21 -9.08 -5.74
CA MET A 125 -8.05 -10.24 -6.62
C MET A 125 -6.57 -10.54 -6.94
N VAL A 126 -5.79 -9.49 -7.20
CA VAL A 126 -4.39 -9.58 -7.67
C VAL A 126 -3.43 -9.85 -6.52
N GLN A 127 -3.81 -9.60 -5.26
CA GLN A 127 -3.01 -9.99 -4.09
C GLN A 127 -2.70 -11.51 -4.01
N TYR A 128 -3.47 -12.35 -4.72
CA TYR A 128 -3.22 -13.80 -4.81
C TYR A 128 -2.33 -14.18 -6.01
N GLN A 129 -1.80 -13.20 -6.73
CA GLN A 129 -0.87 -13.37 -7.84
C GLN A 129 0.56 -13.05 -7.37
N PRO A 130 1.60 -13.46 -8.12
CA PRO A 130 2.99 -13.17 -7.75
C PRO A 130 3.25 -11.67 -7.54
N ASP A 131 4.09 -11.32 -6.57
CA ASP A 131 4.42 -9.94 -6.19
C ASP A 131 4.77 -8.99 -7.36
N PRO A 132 5.50 -9.41 -8.41
CA PRO A 132 5.78 -8.53 -9.54
C PRO A 132 4.52 -8.03 -10.25
N GLU A 133 3.43 -8.83 -10.27
CA GLU A 133 2.19 -8.46 -10.95
C GLU A 133 1.42 -7.36 -10.20
N LEU A 134 1.40 -7.41 -8.86
CA LEU A 134 0.78 -6.37 -8.05
C LEU A 134 1.57 -5.05 -8.12
N TYR A 135 2.92 -5.14 -8.11
CA TYR A 135 3.78 -3.96 -8.21
C TYR A 135 3.55 -3.24 -9.56
N ASP A 136 3.59 -3.98 -10.66
CA ASP A 136 3.39 -3.42 -12.01
C ASP A 136 1.98 -2.84 -12.16
N TYR A 137 0.97 -3.50 -11.59
CA TYR A 137 -0.39 -2.98 -11.55
C TYR A 137 -0.47 -1.61 -10.85
N LEU A 138 0.14 -1.47 -9.66
CA LEU A 138 0.10 -0.22 -8.90
C LEU A 138 0.80 0.93 -9.64
N ILE A 139 1.97 0.66 -10.24
CA ILE A 139 2.70 1.65 -11.04
C ILE A 139 1.87 2.09 -12.25
N GLN A 140 1.26 1.14 -12.95
CA GLN A 140 0.41 1.45 -14.11
C GLN A 140 -0.83 2.24 -13.71
N TYR A 141 -1.43 1.90 -12.56
CA TYR A 141 -2.57 2.61 -12.03
C TYR A 141 -2.23 4.09 -11.75
N GLN A 142 -1.14 4.35 -11.03
CA GLN A 142 -0.66 5.72 -10.74
C GLN A 142 -0.40 6.51 -12.03
N TYR A 143 0.23 5.88 -13.02
CA TYR A 143 0.45 6.52 -14.32
C TYR A 143 -0.86 6.90 -15.01
N ASN A 144 -1.84 5.99 -15.03
CA ASN A 144 -3.14 6.24 -15.64
C ASN A 144 -3.87 7.39 -14.93
N VAL A 145 -3.83 7.43 -13.59
CA VAL A 145 -4.43 8.53 -12.81
C VAL A 145 -3.82 9.88 -13.17
N LEU A 146 -2.49 9.95 -13.32
CA LEU A 146 -1.79 11.21 -13.63
C LEU A 146 -2.01 11.70 -15.07
N THR A 147 -2.32 10.78 -16.00
CA THR A 147 -2.41 11.09 -17.43
C THR A 147 -3.84 11.19 -17.96
N ASP A 148 -4.83 10.69 -17.20
CA ASP A 148 -6.23 10.79 -17.56
C ASP A 148 -6.79 12.19 -17.24
N ASN A 149 -7.31 12.85 -18.27
CA ASN A 149 -7.87 14.20 -18.18
C ASN A 149 -9.30 14.24 -17.60
N GLN A 150 -9.88 13.09 -17.27
CA GLN A 150 -11.19 12.99 -16.62
C GLN A 150 -11.13 13.29 -15.12
N PHE A 151 -9.94 13.24 -14.52
CA PHE A 151 -9.74 13.46 -13.10
C PHE A 151 -9.40 14.93 -12.81
N ASN A 152 -10.04 15.50 -11.80
CA ASN A 152 -9.66 16.80 -11.25
C ASN A 152 -8.51 16.65 -10.24
N SER A 153 -7.99 17.77 -9.72
CA SER A 153 -6.86 17.72 -8.77
C SER A 153 -7.16 16.95 -7.48
N TYR A 154 -8.40 17.05 -6.97
CA TYR A 154 -8.82 16.31 -5.78
C TYR A 154 -8.96 14.81 -6.08
N ASP A 155 -9.54 14.45 -7.23
CA ASP A 155 -9.60 13.05 -7.68
C ASP A 155 -8.18 12.45 -7.78
N ILE A 156 -7.26 13.14 -8.47
CA ILE A 156 -5.87 12.70 -8.65
C ILE A 156 -5.19 12.50 -7.29
N GLN A 157 -5.38 13.43 -6.35
CA GLN A 157 -4.82 13.34 -5.00
C GLN A 157 -5.30 12.07 -4.31
N VAL A 158 -6.61 11.82 -4.25
CA VAL A 158 -7.18 10.69 -3.52
C VAL A 158 -6.78 9.35 -4.16
N LEU A 159 -6.88 9.25 -5.49
CA LEU A 159 -6.56 8.02 -6.22
C LEU A 159 -5.07 7.65 -6.07
N ASN A 160 -4.17 8.62 -6.29
CA ASN A 160 -2.73 8.39 -6.11
C ASN A 160 -2.38 8.08 -4.65
N THR A 161 -2.91 8.85 -3.69
CA THR A 161 -2.65 8.63 -2.27
C THR A 161 -3.11 7.25 -1.82
N THR A 162 -4.29 6.80 -2.26
CA THR A 162 -4.76 5.44 -1.97
C THR A 162 -3.80 4.38 -2.53
N SER A 163 -3.36 4.55 -3.78
CA SER A 163 -2.41 3.60 -4.40
C SER A 163 -1.01 3.65 -3.77
N ASP A 164 -0.60 4.81 -3.26
CA ASP A 164 0.66 4.98 -2.53
C ASP A 164 0.63 4.25 -1.21
N MET A 165 -0.48 4.34 -0.49
CA MET A 165 -0.66 3.57 0.74
C MET A 165 -0.53 2.08 0.46
N ALA A 166 -1.23 1.56 -0.56
CA ALA A 166 -1.09 0.16 -0.98
C ALA A 166 0.37 -0.19 -1.30
N MET A 167 1.06 0.63 -2.10
CA MET A 167 2.47 0.43 -2.45
C MET A 167 3.38 0.41 -1.20
N LEU A 168 3.18 1.34 -0.26
CA LEU A 168 4.01 1.46 0.93
C LEU A 168 3.72 0.36 1.96
N THR A 169 2.46 -0.04 2.11
CA THR A 169 2.11 -1.16 2.99
C THR A 169 2.65 -2.48 2.48
N THR A 170 2.67 -2.67 1.16
CA THR A 170 3.10 -3.91 0.53
C THR A 170 4.62 -3.97 0.33
N TYR A 171 5.26 -2.88 -0.10
CA TYR A 171 6.67 -2.86 -0.52
C TYR A 171 7.53 -1.83 0.23
N GLY A 172 7.00 -1.15 1.25
CA GLY A 172 7.65 0.00 1.90
C GLY A 172 8.60 -0.32 3.06
N ASP A 173 8.86 -1.60 3.34
CA ASP A 173 9.93 -2.05 4.24
C ASP A 173 11.03 -2.76 3.43
N ASP A 174 12.27 -2.28 3.55
CA ASP A 174 13.48 -2.87 2.94
C ASP A 174 13.98 -4.12 3.70
N GLU A 175 13.32 -4.49 4.80
CA GLU A 175 13.61 -5.74 5.52
C GLU A 175 12.72 -6.83 4.95
N GLU A 176 13.34 -7.78 4.24
CA GLU A 176 12.76 -9.04 3.76
C GLU A 176 11.78 -9.60 4.79
N ARG A 177 10.49 -9.32 4.61
CA ARG A 177 9.45 -9.98 5.40
C ARG A 177 9.37 -11.39 4.85
N GLU A 178 9.99 -12.34 5.55
CA GLU A 178 9.92 -13.78 5.26
C GLU A 178 8.49 -14.34 5.35
N ASP A 179 7.54 -13.55 5.89
CA ASP A 179 6.12 -13.85 5.95
C ASP A 179 5.40 -13.18 4.75
N GLU A 180 5.37 -13.89 3.61
CA GLU A 180 4.72 -13.52 2.33
C GLU A 180 3.16 -13.51 2.38
N ASP A 181 2.54 -13.61 3.56
CA ASP A 181 1.08 -13.61 3.68
C ASP A 181 0.53 -12.18 3.83
N TRP A 182 0.64 -11.38 2.76
CA TRP A 182 -0.02 -10.07 2.69
C TRP A 182 -1.50 -10.27 2.33
N ASP A 183 -2.30 -10.72 3.28
CA ASP A 183 -3.76 -10.66 3.11
C ASP A 183 -4.18 -9.17 3.18
N ILE A 184 -4.20 -8.51 2.02
CA ILE A 184 -4.88 -7.24 1.82
C ILE A 184 -6.37 -7.48 2.02
N ALA A 185 -6.78 -7.27 3.27
CA ALA A 185 -8.17 -7.30 3.66
C ALA A 185 -8.93 -6.10 3.07
N VAL A 186 -10.24 -6.27 2.90
CA VAL A 186 -11.19 -5.18 2.58
C VAL A 186 -10.98 -4.00 3.55
N GLY A 187 -10.63 -4.31 4.79
CA GLY A 187 -10.35 -3.32 5.80
C GLY A 187 -9.15 -2.42 5.53
N HIS A 188 -8.05 -2.99 5.02
CA HIS A 188 -6.87 -2.18 4.65
C HIS A 188 -7.25 -1.18 3.56
N ILE A 189 -7.94 -1.64 2.53
CA ILE A 189 -8.38 -0.80 1.41
C ILE A 189 -9.33 0.31 1.87
N ALA A 190 -10.29 0.00 2.74
CA ALA A 190 -11.19 0.99 3.30
C ALA A 190 -10.44 2.04 4.14
N SER A 191 -9.43 1.62 4.91
CA SER A 191 -8.58 2.55 5.64
C SER A 191 -7.79 3.46 4.70
N TRP A 192 -7.20 2.89 3.64
CA TRP A 192 -6.44 3.67 2.66
C TRP A 192 -7.31 4.74 2.00
N ILE A 193 -8.49 4.36 1.53
CA ILE A 193 -9.43 5.28 0.88
C ILE A 193 -9.90 6.35 1.85
N ASN A 194 -10.32 5.97 3.06
CA ASN A 194 -10.82 6.95 4.02
C ASN A 194 -9.74 7.96 4.40
N SER A 195 -8.51 7.52 4.66
CA SER A 195 -7.42 8.43 5.01
C SER A 195 -7.00 9.31 3.84
N ALA A 196 -7.01 8.79 2.61
CA ALA A 196 -6.76 9.56 1.40
C ALA A 196 -7.83 10.64 1.13
N LEU A 197 -9.09 10.39 1.51
CA LEU A 197 -10.17 11.38 1.44
C LEU A 197 -9.99 12.53 2.45
N GLU A 198 -9.32 12.28 3.58
CA GLU A 198 -9.05 13.29 4.60
C GLU A 198 -7.83 14.15 4.22
N SER A 199 -6.64 13.54 4.10
CA SER A 199 -5.43 14.23 3.65
C SER A 199 -4.25 13.28 3.38
N ASN A 200 -3.19 13.81 2.76
CA ASN A 200 -1.95 13.06 2.51
C ASN A 200 -1.19 12.77 3.83
N GLU A 201 -1.29 13.66 4.82
CA GLU A 201 -0.73 13.48 6.15
C GLU A 201 -1.45 12.37 6.93
N GLU A 202 -2.79 12.32 6.86
CA GLU A 202 -3.60 11.27 7.50
C GLU A 202 -3.25 9.91 6.88
N ALA A 203 -3.19 9.85 5.55
CA ALA A 203 -2.76 8.67 4.80
C ALA A 203 -1.36 8.21 5.19
N ALA A 204 -0.40 9.13 5.30
CA ALA A 204 0.96 8.79 5.66
C ALA A 204 1.10 8.26 7.10
N LEU A 205 0.36 8.85 8.06
CA LEU A 205 0.34 8.37 9.44
C LEU A 205 -0.35 7.00 9.56
N GLU A 206 -1.49 6.81 8.88
CA GLU A 206 -2.20 5.53 8.86
C GLU A 206 -1.36 4.41 8.26
N THR A 207 -0.59 4.71 7.20
CA THR A 207 0.36 3.76 6.60
C THR A 207 1.41 3.29 7.61
N LEU A 208 1.98 4.21 8.40
CA LEU A 208 2.90 3.84 9.48
C LEU A 208 2.19 2.96 10.51
N ILE A 209 0.97 3.31 10.93
CA ILE A 209 0.22 2.55 11.93
C ILE A 209 -0.01 1.10 11.48
N GLN A 210 -0.34 0.88 10.21
CA GLN A 210 -0.55 -0.46 9.66
C GLN A 210 0.71 -1.32 9.65
N GLN A 211 1.88 -0.73 9.42
CA GLN A 211 3.16 -1.44 9.49
C GLN A 211 3.64 -1.74 10.91
N LEU A 212 3.09 -1.06 11.92
CA LEU A 212 3.48 -1.24 13.32
C LEU A 212 2.71 -2.35 14.04
N LYS A 213 1.71 -2.95 13.39
CA LYS A 213 0.92 -4.07 13.93
C LYS A 213 1.59 -5.40 13.65
#